data_AF-A0A5C7P684-F1
#
_entry.id   AF-A0A5C7P684-F1
#
_cell.length_a   1.000
_cell.length_b   1.000
_cell.length_c   1.000
_cell.angle_alpha   90.00
_cell.angle_beta   90.00
_cell.angle_gamma   90.00
#
_symmetry.space_group_name_H-M   'P 1'
#
loop_
_entity.id
_entity.type
_entity.pdbx_description
1 polymer ?
#
loop_
_entity_poly.entity_id
_entity_poly.type
_entity_poly.pdbx_seq_one_letter_code
_entity_poly.pdbx_strand_id
1 'polypeptide(L)'
;MATASTPVANGPTKKYAEAPEPRSPISDTTAARIKELYGIEPDVLRDLGVCEYEEWVCIPVMNGRMSYGPFWEYRLLPPYPNFARKSKHYRSEQLWLNDFENTSDVCIVVEDNWSAIKCWQAGYSSVALMGTHMSSEAALYLATTYAKSDVVLCLDKDATDKAVGYVKKYGLLFNSLRFVPIDQDLKWKTTEQIRELIGGSTV
;
A
#
# COMPACT_ATOMS: atom_id res chain seq x y z
N MET A 1 16.05 1.54 48.07
CA MET A 1 14.99 0.55 47.79
C MET A 1 14.77 0.52 46.29
N ALA A 2 15.15 -0.58 45.62
CA ALA A 2 14.97 -0.73 44.18
C ALA A 2 13.54 -1.18 43.90
N THR A 3 12.79 -0.41 43.13
CA THR A 3 11.46 -0.77 42.65
C THR A 3 11.61 -1.75 41.49
N ALA A 4 11.29 -3.02 41.76
CA ALA A 4 11.20 -4.04 40.73
C ALA A 4 10.03 -3.71 39.79
N SER A 5 10.34 -3.41 38.53
CA SER A 5 9.35 -3.28 37.47
C SER A 5 8.76 -4.65 37.16
N THR A 6 7.46 -4.81 37.40
CA THR A 6 6.72 -6.01 37.03
C THR A 6 6.67 -6.15 35.51
N PRO A 7 7.01 -7.31 34.92
CA PRO A 7 6.86 -7.52 33.49
C PRO A 7 5.38 -7.46 33.12
N VAL A 8 5.04 -6.59 32.16
CA VAL A 8 3.69 -6.51 31.58
C VAL A 8 3.42 -7.83 30.88
N ALA A 9 2.39 -8.55 31.33
CA ALA A 9 1.96 -9.78 30.72
C ALA A 9 1.51 -9.49 29.28
N ASN A 10 2.25 -10.04 28.30
CA ASN A 10 1.80 -10.05 26.91
C ASN A 10 0.48 -10.81 26.86
N GLY A 11 -0.59 -10.10 26.48
CA GLY A 11 -1.89 -10.69 26.23
C GLY A 11 -1.82 -11.78 25.15
N PRO A 12 -2.86 -12.61 25.02
CA PRO A 12 -2.87 -13.70 24.04
C PRO A 12 -2.70 -13.13 22.63
N THR A 13 -1.54 -13.36 22.02
CA THR A 13 -1.32 -13.04 20.61
C THR A 13 -2.30 -13.88 19.79
N LYS A 14 -3.18 -13.22 19.02
CA LYS A 14 -3.95 -13.93 17.99
C LYS A 14 -2.93 -14.61 17.09
N LYS A 15 -2.89 -15.94 17.08
CA LYS A 15 -2.11 -16.70 16.10
C LYS A 15 -2.71 -16.40 14.72
N TYR A 16 -2.10 -15.44 14.02
CA TYR A 16 -2.30 -15.31 12.58
C TYR A 16 -1.75 -16.58 11.94
N ALA A 17 -2.49 -17.15 10.98
CA ALA A 17 -1.97 -18.27 10.21
C ALA A 17 -0.67 -17.82 9.53
N GLU A 18 0.36 -18.67 9.53
CA GLU A 18 1.56 -18.40 8.73
C GLU A 18 1.17 -18.43 7.24
N ALA A 19 1.56 -17.38 6.51
CA ALA A 19 1.32 -17.30 5.08
C ALA A 19 2.22 -18.33 4.37
N PRO A 20 1.71 -19.16 3.45
CA PRO A 20 2.56 -20.07 2.69
C PRO A 20 3.52 -19.27 1.82
N GLU A 21 4.83 -19.42 1.95
CA GLU A 21 5.76 -18.67 1.11
C GLU A 21 5.49 -18.93 -0.38
N PRO A 22 5.19 -17.88 -1.18
CA PRO A 22 5.03 -18.04 -2.62
C PRO A 22 6.40 -18.31 -3.25
N ARG A 23 6.49 -19.38 -4.05
CA ARG A 23 7.77 -19.87 -4.61
C ARG A 23 7.87 -19.75 -6.12
N SER A 24 6.78 -19.40 -6.80
CA SER A 24 6.77 -19.33 -8.26
C SER A 24 6.86 -17.87 -8.71
N PRO A 25 7.87 -17.49 -9.52
CA PRO A 25 7.86 -16.20 -10.20
C PRO A 25 6.54 -16.01 -10.95
N ILE A 26 6.11 -14.76 -11.11
CA ILE A 26 4.90 -14.47 -11.89
C ILE A 26 5.03 -15.01 -13.32
N SER A 27 4.00 -15.73 -13.76
CA SER A 27 3.95 -16.29 -15.11
C SER A 27 3.66 -15.21 -16.15
N ASP A 28 4.11 -15.42 -17.39
CA ASP A 28 3.87 -14.48 -18.49
C ASP A 28 2.36 -14.29 -18.76
N THR A 29 1.57 -15.36 -18.59
CA THR A 29 0.11 -15.32 -18.74
C THR A 29 -0.54 -14.40 -17.71
N THR A 30 -0.18 -14.54 -16.43
CA THR A 30 -0.72 -13.70 -15.35
C THR A 30 -0.22 -12.27 -15.46
N ALA A 31 1.06 -12.06 -15.79
CA ALA A 31 1.61 -10.72 -16.00
C ALA A 31 0.91 -10.00 -17.17
N ALA A 32 0.67 -10.69 -18.29
CA ALA A 32 -0.09 -10.15 -19.42
C ALA A 32 -1.53 -9.80 -19.02
N ARG A 33 -2.16 -10.63 -18.19
CA ARG A 33 -3.51 -10.36 -17.68
C ARG A 33 -3.55 -9.13 -16.75
N ILE A 34 -2.55 -8.96 -15.89
CA ILE A 34 -2.44 -7.76 -15.03
C ILE A 34 -2.21 -6.51 -15.87
N LYS A 35 -1.38 -6.60 -16.92
CA LYS A 35 -1.21 -5.52 -17.90
C LYS A 35 -2.52 -5.16 -18.59
N GLU A 36 -3.31 -6.14 -19.02
CA GLU A 36 -4.61 -5.90 -19.63
C GLU A 36 -5.58 -5.21 -18.66
N LEU A 37 -5.62 -5.66 -17.40
CA LEU A 37 -6.56 -5.15 -16.40
C LEU A 37 -6.21 -3.76 -15.88
N TYR A 38 -4.94 -3.53 -15.54
CA TYR A 38 -4.50 -2.35 -14.80
C TYR A 38 -3.44 -1.55 -15.56
N GLY A 39 -2.98 -2.01 -16.72
CA GLY A 39 -1.88 -1.38 -17.47
C GLY A 39 -0.54 -1.40 -16.73
N ILE A 40 -0.33 -2.36 -15.81
CA ILE A 40 0.94 -2.52 -15.09
C ILE A 40 1.86 -3.42 -15.93
N GLU A 41 3.08 -2.97 -16.20
CA GLU A 41 4.02 -3.68 -17.07
C GLU A 41 4.59 -4.93 -16.38
N PRO A 42 4.82 -6.03 -17.12
CA PRO A 42 5.39 -7.26 -16.56
C PRO A 42 6.73 -7.05 -15.83
N ASP A 43 7.60 -6.17 -16.34
CA ASP A 43 8.89 -5.91 -15.72
C ASP A 43 8.74 -5.21 -14.37
N VAL A 44 7.76 -4.31 -14.24
CA VAL A 44 7.42 -3.67 -12.96
C VAL A 44 7.01 -4.72 -11.92
N LEU A 45 6.20 -5.71 -12.32
CA LEU A 45 5.78 -6.79 -11.42
C LEU A 45 6.99 -7.63 -10.95
N ARG A 46 7.93 -7.91 -11.86
CA ARG A 46 9.15 -8.68 -11.56
C ARG A 46 10.08 -7.89 -10.64
N ASP A 47 10.30 -6.59 -10.92
CA ASP A 47 11.15 -5.71 -10.13
C ASP A 47 10.64 -5.57 -8.69
N LEU A 48 9.32 -5.52 -8.53
CA LEU A 48 8.67 -5.47 -7.22
C LEU A 48 8.53 -6.84 -6.55
N GLY A 49 9.05 -7.92 -7.15
CA GLY A 49 9.01 -9.26 -6.55
C GLY A 49 7.60 -9.87 -6.46
N VAL A 50 6.67 -9.42 -7.31
CA VAL A 50 5.33 -10.03 -7.39
C VAL A 50 5.45 -11.45 -7.93
N CYS A 51 4.77 -12.37 -7.28
CA CYS A 51 4.86 -13.80 -7.55
C CYS A 51 3.49 -14.48 -7.52
N GLU A 52 3.46 -15.79 -7.70
CA GLU A 52 2.24 -16.61 -7.72
C GLU A 52 2.27 -17.71 -6.66
N TYR A 53 1.08 -18.03 -6.17
CA TYR A 53 0.82 -19.21 -5.34
C TYR A 53 -0.55 -19.78 -5.67
N GLU A 54 -0.58 -20.96 -6.28
CA GLU A 54 -1.81 -21.58 -6.81
C GLU A 54 -2.54 -20.61 -7.77
N GLU A 55 -3.74 -20.16 -7.39
CA GLU A 55 -4.61 -19.21 -8.11
C GLU A 55 -4.39 -17.75 -7.68
N TRP A 56 -3.48 -17.49 -6.73
CA TRP A 56 -3.26 -16.19 -6.12
C TRP A 56 -2.06 -15.47 -6.72
N VAL A 57 -2.21 -14.17 -6.91
CA VAL A 57 -1.09 -13.25 -7.08
C VAL A 57 -0.64 -12.76 -5.72
N CYS A 58 0.65 -12.86 -5.46
CA CYS A 58 1.26 -12.56 -4.17
C CYS A 58 2.12 -11.30 -4.31
N ILE A 59 1.72 -10.25 -3.62
CA ILE A 59 2.42 -8.96 -3.59
C ILE A 59 3.24 -8.92 -2.30
N PRO A 60 4.57 -8.71 -2.37
CA PRO A 60 5.36 -8.58 -1.16
C PRO A 60 4.95 -7.30 -0.44
N VAL A 61 4.76 -7.42 0.87
CA VAL A 61 4.46 -6.31 1.76
C VAL A 61 5.71 -5.98 2.53
N MET A 62 6.24 -4.78 2.28
CA MET A 62 7.44 -4.25 2.89
C MET A 62 7.14 -2.88 3.47
N ASN A 63 7.71 -2.59 4.64
CA ASN A 63 7.87 -1.22 5.13
C ASN A 63 9.23 -1.09 5.82
N GLY A 64 9.77 0.11 5.85
CA GLY A 64 11.11 0.40 6.40
C GLY A 64 11.27 0.10 7.90
N ARG A 65 10.22 -0.34 8.60
CA ARG A 65 10.24 -0.75 10.02
C ARG A 65 10.21 -2.27 10.22
N MET A 66 10.07 -3.07 9.16
CA MET A 66 9.96 -4.51 9.30
C MET A 66 11.28 -5.12 9.74
N SER A 67 11.25 -5.81 10.89
CA SER A 67 12.38 -6.55 11.45
C SER A 67 12.36 -8.04 11.10
N TYR A 68 11.22 -8.51 10.57
CA TYR A 68 10.94 -9.90 10.23
C TYR A 68 10.66 -9.98 8.73
N GLY A 69 11.00 -11.13 8.11
CA GLY A 69 11.01 -11.35 6.66
C GLY A 69 9.72 -10.99 5.91
N PRO A 70 9.73 -11.09 4.56
CA PRO A 70 8.68 -10.52 3.73
C PRO A 70 7.32 -11.15 4.04
N PHE A 71 6.32 -10.29 4.21
CA PHE A 71 4.93 -10.70 4.27
C PHE A 71 4.32 -10.58 2.89
N TRP A 72 3.16 -11.21 2.69
CA TRP A 72 2.52 -11.30 1.38
C TRP A 72 1.05 -10.94 1.47
N GLU A 73 0.61 -10.07 0.56
CA GLU A 73 -0.80 -9.90 0.26
C GLU A 73 -1.18 -10.80 -0.91
N TYR A 74 -2.22 -11.60 -0.72
CA TYR A 74 -2.71 -12.51 -1.76
C TYR A 74 -3.95 -11.90 -2.39
N ARG A 75 -3.94 -11.77 -3.71
CA ARG A 75 -5.03 -11.19 -4.50
C ARG A 75 -5.44 -12.16 -5.59
N LEU A 76 -6.76 -12.35 -5.75
CA LEU A 76 -7.30 -12.93 -6.98
C LEU A 76 -7.40 -11.84 -8.05
N LEU A 77 -7.29 -12.23 -9.32
CA LEU A 77 -7.59 -11.36 -10.45
C LEU A 77 -9.06 -11.53 -10.88
N PRO A 78 -9.73 -10.47 -11.36
CA PRO A 78 -11.05 -10.59 -11.99
C PRO A 78 -11.05 -11.47 -13.26
N PRO A 79 -12.16 -12.19 -13.54
CA PRO A 79 -13.41 -12.23 -12.78
C PRO A 79 -13.31 -13.08 -11.51
N TYR A 80 -13.92 -12.61 -10.42
CA TYR A 80 -13.87 -13.32 -9.14
C TYR A 80 -14.86 -14.48 -9.14
N PRO A 81 -14.43 -15.73 -8.89
CA PRO A 81 -15.33 -16.87 -8.80
C PRO A 81 -16.29 -16.74 -7.61
N ASN A 82 -15.89 -16.01 -6.56
CA ASN A 82 -16.73 -15.66 -5.43
C ASN A 82 -16.29 -14.28 -4.89
N PHE A 83 -17.20 -13.29 -4.88
CA PHE A 83 -16.91 -11.93 -4.41
C PHE A 83 -16.38 -11.86 -2.97
N ALA A 84 -16.60 -12.89 -2.15
CA ALA A 84 -16.09 -12.96 -0.78
C ALA A 84 -14.61 -13.36 -0.65
N ARG A 85 -13.92 -13.74 -1.74
CA ARG A 85 -12.54 -14.26 -1.72
C ARG A 85 -11.52 -13.37 -2.45
N LYS A 86 -11.76 -12.05 -2.60
CA LYS A 86 -10.89 -11.18 -3.42
C LYS A 86 -9.47 -11.05 -2.89
N SER A 87 -9.29 -11.12 -1.57
CA SER A 87 -7.98 -11.01 -0.92
C SER A 87 -7.88 -11.96 0.28
N LYS A 88 -6.66 -12.44 0.55
CA LYS A 88 -6.30 -13.00 1.86
C LYS A 88 -5.24 -12.09 2.45
N HIS A 89 -5.54 -11.54 3.62
CA HIS A 89 -4.60 -10.73 4.39
C HIS A 89 -4.07 -11.58 5.53
N TYR A 90 -2.78 -11.92 5.45
CA TYR A 90 -2.06 -12.43 6.61
C TYR A 90 -1.58 -11.23 7.40
N ARG A 91 -2.45 -10.70 8.27
CA ARG A 91 -2.13 -9.53 9.09
C ARG A 91 -1.04 -9.90 10.09
N SER A 92 -0.10 -9.00 10.31
CA SER A 92 0.65 -8.95 11.57
C SER A 92 0.28 -7.66 12.28
N GLU A 93 0.47 -7.61 13.60
CA GLU A 93 0.27 -6.36 14.35
C GLU A 93 1.23 -5.24 13.92
N GLN A 94 2.26 -5.56 13.15
CA GLN A 94 3.28 -4.65 12.62
C GLN A 94 3.01 -4.19 11.19
N LEU A 95 1.91 -4.66 10.57
CA LEU A 95 1.63 -4.48 9.14
C LEU A 95 0.28 -3.81 8.90
N TRP A 96 0.36 -2.52 8.63
CA TRP A 96 -0.77 -1.66 8.28
C TRP A 96 -0.56 -0.86 6.98
N LEU A 97 0.56 -1.07 6.28
CA LEU A 97 0.86 -0.41 5.01
C LEU A 97 1.95 -1.16 4.23
N ASN A 98 2.04 -0.88 2.93
CA ASN A 98 3.07 -1.35 2.02
C ASN A 98 3.74 -0.17 1.29
N ASP A 99 5.06 -0.09 1.35
CA ASP A 99 5.85 0.96 0.69
C ASP A 99 6.41 0.49 -0.65
N PHE A 100 6.31 1.37 -1.65
CA PHE A 100 6.95 1.23 -2.95
C PHE A 100 7.81 2.47 -3.18
N GLU A 101 9.09 2.35 -2.81
CA GLU A 101 10.04 3.46 -2.85
C GLU A 101 10.51 3.77 -4.27
N ASN A 102 10.59 5.06 -4.58
CA ASN A 102 11.17 5.60 -5.81
C ASN A 102 12.00 6.86 -5.46
N THR A 103 12.78 7.40 -6.40
CA THR A 103 13.59 8.62 -6.17
C THR A 103 12.80 9.92 -6.27
N SER A 104 11.47 9.85 -6.21
CA SER A 104 10.58 11.00 -6.38
C SER A 104 10.46 11.81 -5.09
N ASP A 105 10.40 13.14 -5.23
CA ASP A 105 10.09 14.05 -4.12
C ASP A 105 8.58 14.06 -3.78
N VAL A 106 7.77 13.20 -4.40
CA VAL A 106 6.34 13.05 -4.11
C VAL A 106 6.05 11.62 -3.68
N CYS A 107 5.29 11.47 -2.60
CA CYS A 107 4.80 10.19 -2.10
C CYS A 107 3.26 10.15 -2.17
N ILE A 108 2.71 9.20 -2.92
CA ILE A 108 1.26 9.04 -3.08
C ILE A 108 0.76 7.93 -2.16
N VAL A 109 -0.15 8.28 -1.25
CA VAL A 109 -0.76 7.33 -0.31
C VAL A 109 -2.15 6.95 -0.83
N VAL A 110 -2.37 5.65 -1.02
CA VAL A 110 -3.59 5.07 -1.61
C VAL A 110 -4.15 3.95 -0.72
N GLU A 111 -5.34 3.44 -1.06
CA GLU A 111 -5.99 2.37 -0.30
C GLU A 111 -5.37 0.98 -0.53
N ASP A 112 -5.05 0.62 -1.78
CA ASP A 112 -4.62 -0.74 -2.13
C ASP A 112 -3.31 -0.83 -2.93
N ASN A 113 -2.73 -2.04 -2.91
CA ASN A 113 -1.43 -2.33 -3.52
C ASN A 113 -1.42 -2.18 -5.05
N TRP A 114 -2.51 -2.49 -5.75
CA TRP A 114 -2.52 -2.34 -7.21
C TRP A 114 -2.43 -0.87 -7.60
N SER A 115 -3.11 -0.01 -6.86
CA SER A 115 -3.04 1.43 -7.06
C SER A 115 -1.68 2.00 -6.69
N ALA A 116 -1.04 1.49 -5.63
CA ALA A 116 0.31 1.90 -5.25
C ALA A 116 1.34 1.48 -6.32
N ILE A 117 1.32 0.22 -6.76
CA ILE A 117 2.19 -0.27 -7.85
C ILE A 117 2.00 0.59 -9.11
N LYS A 118 0.76 0.97 -9.43
CA LYS A 118 0.48 1.83 -10.58
C LYS A 118 1.09 3.24 -10.43
N CYS A 119 1.02 3.83 -9.23
CA CYS A 119 1.69 5.08 -8.91
C CYS A 119 3.22 4.97 -9.00
N TRP A 120 3.77 3.85 -8.54
CA TRP A 120 5.20 3.55 -8.66
C TRP A 120 5.64 3.49 -10.12
N GLN A 121 4.88 2.79 -10.98
CA GLN A 121 5.11 2.77 -12.43
C GLN A 121 4.98 4.17 -13.06
N ALA A 122 4.14 5.05 -12.50
CA ALA A 122 4.04 6.43 -12.96
C ALA A 122 5.27 7.29 -12.59
N GLY A 123 6.18 6.78 -11.75
CA GLY A 123 7.43 7.43 -11.35
C GLY A 123 7.39 8.10 -9.98
N TYR A 124 6.45 7.71 -9.11
CA TYR A 124 6.30 8.26 -7.77
C TYR A 124 6.68 7.25 -6.69
N SER A 125 7.10 7.73 -5.53
CA SER A 125 7.03 6.91 -4.33
C SER A 125 5.56 6.71 -3.99
N SER A 126 5.18 5.55 -3.47
CA SER A 126 3.79 5.32 -3.10
C SER A 126 3.62 4.36 -1.95
N VAL A 127 2.50 4.50 -1.25
CA VAL A 127 2.16 3.67 -0.09
C VAL A 127 0.72 3.20 -0.19
N ALA A 128 0.50 1.90 -0.06
CA ALA A 128 -0.83 1.34 0.15
C ALA A 128 -1.12 1.24 1.65
N LEU A 129 -2.20 1.86 2.12
CA LEU A 129 -2.69 1.70 3.50
C LEU A 129 -3.34 0.32 3.74
N MET A 130 -3.56 -0.46 2.68
CA MET A 130 -4.23 -1.76 2.72
C MET A 130 -5.62 -1.66 3.39
N GLY A 131 -6.33 -0.60 3.04
CA GLY A 131 -7.60 -0.16 3.61
C GLY A 131 -7.69 1.38 3.72
N THR A 132 -8.76 1.89 4.32
CA THR A 132 -8.99 3.35 4.43
C THR A 132 -8.53 3.96 5.76
N HIS A 133 -8.04 3.15 6.70
CA HIS A 133 -7.71 3.62 8.05
C HIS A 133 -6.23 3.96 8.17
N MET A 134 -5.93 5.25 8.35
CA MET A 134 -4.61 5.73 8.76
C MET A 134 -4.59 6.00 10.27
N SER A 135 -3.82 5.19 11.01
CA SER A 135 -3.58 5.36 12.44
C SER A 135 -2.60 6.51 12.73
N SER A 136 -2.48 6.92 13.99
CA SER A 136 -1.47 7.90 14.42
C SER A 136 -0.04 7.44 14.14
N GLU A 137 0.20 6.15 14.32
CA GLU A 137 1.50 5.54 14.13
C GLU A 137 1.85 5.40 12.65
N ALA A 138 0.87 5.09 11.79
CA ALA A 138 1.03 5.12 10.34
C ALA A 138 1.32 6.54 9.84
N ALA A 139 0.59 7.54 10.35
CA ALA A 139 0.84 8.94 10.02
C ALA A 139 2.27 9.39 10.45
N LEU A 140 2.69 9.03 11.68
CA LEU A 140 4.03 9.35 12.16
C LEU A 140 5.12 8.63 11.36
N TYR A 141 4.88 7.37 10.96
CA TYR A 141 5.77 6.63 10.07
C TYR A 141 5.95 7.38 8.75
N LEU A 142 4.84 7.68 8.04
CA LEU A 142 4.86 8.38 6.76
C LEU A 142 5.56 9.74 6.86
N ALA A 143 5.24 10.52 7.89
CA ALA A 143 5.86 11.82 8.15
C ALA A 143 7.38 11.74 8.36
N THR A 144 7.86 10.64 8.94
CA THR A 144 9.30 10.43 9.18
C THR A 144 10.00 9.90 7.94
N THR A 145 9.45 8.87 7.30
CA THR A 145 10.03 8.20 6.13
C THR A 145 10.05 9.13 4.92
N TYR A 146 8.97 9.88 4.70
CA TYR A 146 8.81 10.81 3.59
C TYR A 146 8.91 12.28 4.04
N ALA A 147 9.75 12.57 5.04
CA ALA A 147 9.86 13.89 5.67
C ALA A 147 10.20 15.04 4.70
N LYS A 148 10.86 14.73 3.57
CA LYS A 148 11.23 15.70 2.55
C LYS A 148 10.27 15.74 1.35
N SER A 149 9.32 14.81 1.28
CA SER A 149 8.43 14.66 0.14
C SER A 149 7.16 15.49 0.30
N ASP A 150 6.52 15.79 -0.82
CA ASP A 150 5.10 16.14 -0.88
C ASP A 150 4.26 14.88 -0.72
N VAL A 151 3.54 14.74 0.40
CA VAL A 151 2.69 13.57 0.65
C VAL A 151 1.27 13.84 0.19
N VAL A 152 0.78 13.01 -0.74
CA VAL A 152 -0.52 13.19 -1.40
C VAL A 152 -1.44 12.02 -1.08
N LEU A 153 -2.52 12.28 -0.35
CA LEU A 153 -3.57 11.30 -0.08
C LEU A 153 -4.52 11.20 -1.28
N CYS A 154 -4.60 10.03 -1.88
CA CYS A 154 -5.51 9.67 -2.97
C CYS A 154 -6.35 8.45 -2.53
N LEU A 155 -7.26 8.67 -1.57
CA LEU A 155 -8.18 7.61 -1.13
C LEU A 155 -9.38 7.51 -2.08
N ASP A 156 -10.00 6.34 -2.11
CA ASP A 156 -11.20 6.07 -2.90
C ASP A 156 -12.30 7.12 -2.68
N LYS A 157 -13.18 7.28 -3.67
CA LYS A 157 -14.22 8.31 -3.69
C LYS A 157 -15.09 8.30 -2.43
N ASP A 158 -15.44 7.12 -1.91
CA ASP A 158 -16.24 6.92 -0.69
C ASP A 158 -15.45 7.16 0.61
N ALA A 159 -14.13 7.35 0.52
CA ALA A 159 -13.22 7.68 1.61
C ALA A 159 -12.68 9.13 1.53
N THR A 160 -13.22 9.98 0.65
CA THR A 160 -12.78 11.37 0.49
C THR A 160 -12.87 12.16 1.80
N ASP A 161 -13.97 12.01 2.55
CA ASP A 161 -14.14 12.70 3.85
C ASP A 161 -13.09 12.27 4.87
N LYS A 162 -12.64 11.01 4.82
CA LYS A 162 -11.54 10.52 5.67
C LYS A 162 -10.22 11.18 5.29
N ALA A 163 -9.93 11.31 3.99
CA ALA A 163 -8.73 11.98 3.51
C ALA A 163 -8.66 13.44 4.01
N VAL A 164 -9.77 14.18 3.89
CA VAL A 164 -9.89 15.54 4.45
C VAL A 164 -9.68 15.54 5.97
N GLY A 165 -10.29 14.59 6.68
CA GLY A 165 -10.11 14.42 8.11
C GLY A 165 -8.65 14.17 8.50
N TYR A 166 -7.92 13.38 7.70
CA TYR A 166 -6.51 13.09 7.94
C TYR A 166 -5.59 14.28 7.69
N VAL A 167 -5.82 15.05 6.63
CA VAL A 167 -5.08 16.31 6.40
C VAL A 167 -5.26 17.25 7.60
N LYS A 168 -6.49 17.41 8.09
CA LYS A 168 -6.78 18.25 9.27
C LYS A 168 -6.14 17.71 10.55
N LYS A 169 -6.19 16.40 10.77
CA LYS A 169 -5.75 15.75 12.00
C LYS A 169 -4.23 15.63 12.09
N TYR A 170 -3.57 15.32 10.98
CA TYR A 170 -2.16 14.94 10.95
C TYR A 170 -1.29 15.91 10.17
N GLY A 171 -1.85 16.93 9.49
CA GLY A 171 -1.08 17.84 8.62
C GLY A 171 0.14 18.47 9.30
N LEU A 172 0.07 18.78 10.60
CA LEU A 172 1.20 19.34 11.36
C LEU A 172 2.38 18.37 11.57
N LEU A 173 2.20 17.07 11.31
CA LEU A 173 3.29 16.10 11.37
C LEU A 173 4.16 16.14 10.12
N PHE A 174 3.64 16.61 8.99
CA PHE A 174 4.27 16.51 7.67
C PHE A 174 4.83 17.86 7.23
N ASN A 175 5.88 17.83 6.42
CA ASN A 175 6.34 19.02 5.71
C ASN A 175 5.29 19.50 4.69
N SER A 176 4.72 18.56 3.92
CA SER A 176 3.54 18.79 3.09
C SER A 176 2.65 17.55 3.15
N LEU A 177 1.38 17.76 3.47
CA LEU A 177 0.33 16.75 3.39
C LEU A 177 -0.90 17.38 2.77
N ARG A 178 -1.28 16.90 1.59
CA ARG A 178 -2.50 17.30 0.89
C ARG A 178 -3.30 16.08 0.47
N PHE A 179 -4.54 16.31 0.07
CA PHE A 179 -5.35 15.27 -0.55
C PHE A 179 -5.71 15.69 -1.97
N VAL A 180 -5.88 14.70 -2.84
CA VAL A 180 -6.42 14.91 -4.18
C VAL A 180 -7.66 14.03 -4.32
N PRO A 181 -8.85 14.64 -4.54
CA PRO A 181 -10.06 13.85 -4.74
C PRO A 181 -9.96 13.10 -6.07
N ILE A 182 -10.33 11.82 -6.05
CA ILE A 182 -10.36 10.97 -7.24
C ILE A 182 -11.78 10.48 -7.50
N ASP A 183 -12.13 10.43 -8.78
CA ASP A 183 -13.42 9.95 -9.28
C ASP A 183 -13.47 8.42 -9.42
N GLN A 184 -12.30 7.82 -9.60
CA GLN A 184 -12.07 6.38 -9.66
C GLN A 184 -10.69 6.05 -9.08
N ASP A 185 -10.55 4.79 -8.65
CA ASP A 185 -9.31 4.26 -8.11
C ASP A 185 -8.15 4.30 -9.12
N LEU A 186 -6.93 4.57 -8.64
CA LEU A 186 -5.77 4.89 -9.47
C LEU A 186 -5.29 3.72 -10.32
N LYS A 187 -5.53 2.47 -9.91
CA LYS A 187 -5.23 1.28 -10.75
C LYS A 187 -5.98 1.25 -12.09
N TRP A 188 -7.05 2.04 -12.23
CA TRP A 188 -7.82 2.18 -13.47
C TRP A 188 -7.42 3.39 -14.30
N LYS A 189 -6.49 4.23 -13.83
CA LYS A 189 -5.96 5.38 -14.57
C LYS A 189 -4.67 4.99 -15.30
N THR A 190 -4.42 5.65 -16.44
CA THR A 190 -3.10 5.60 -17.10
C THR A 190 -2.04 6.30 -16.26
N THR A 191 -0.77 6.00 -16.51
CA THR A 191 0.34 6.67 -15.83
C THR A 191 0.36 8.18 -16.11
N GLU A 192 -0.04 8.59 -17.31
CA GLU A 192 -0.13 9.99 -17.72
C GLU A 192 -1.23 10.70 -16.94
N GLN A 193 -2.42 10.10 -16.83
CA GLN A 193 -3.51 10.63 -16.00
C GLN A 193 -3.12 10.77 -14.52
N ILE A 194 -2.33 9.83 -13.98
CA ILE A 194 -1.81 9.94 -12.61
C ILE A 194 -0.88 11.14 -12.49
N ARG A 195 0.06 11.31 -13.44
CA ARG A 195 0.99 12.46 -13.42
C ARG A 195 0.26 13.80 -13.53
N GLU A 196 -0.74 13.89 -14.40
CA GLU A 196 -1.58 15.08 -14.56
C GLU A 196 -2.36 15.40 -13.28
N LEU A 197 -2.98 14.39 -12.67
CA LEU A 197 -3.73 14.52 -11.42
C LEU A 197 -2.86 15.06 -10.28
N ILE A 198 -1.64 14.53 -10.15
CA ILE A 198 -0.73 14.85 -9.04
C ILE A 198 -0.03 16.19 -9.26
N GLY A 199 0.43 16.47 -10.49
CA GLY A 199 1.12 17.70 -10.86
C GLY A 199 0.22 18.91 -11.08
N GLY A 200 -1.02 18.70 -11.55
CA GLY A 200 -2.02 19.75 -11.76
C GLY A 200 -2.70 20.23 -10.47
N SER A 201 -2.52 19.51 -9.37
CA SER A 201 -3.09 19.84 -8.06
C SER A 201 -2.15 20.77 -7.27
N THR A 202 -1.88 21.95 -7.81
CA THR A 202 -1.42 23.10 -7.01
C THR A 202 -2.65 23.93 -6.66
N VAL A 203 -3.14 23.80 -5.43
CA VAL A 203 -4.16 24.69 -4.85
C VAL A 203 -3.46 25.63 -3.87
#